data_AF-A0A2N5MCG8-F1
#
_entry.id   AF-A0A2N5MCG8-F1
#
_cell.length_a   1.000
_cell.length_b   1.000
_cell.length_c   1.000
_cell.angle_alpha   90.00
_cell.angle_beta   90.00
_cell.angle_gamma   90.00
#
_symmetry.space_group_name_H-M   'P 1'
#
loop_
_entity.id
_entity.type
_entity.pdbx_description
1 polymer ?
#
loop_
_entity_poly.entity_id
_entity_poly.type
_entity_poly.pdbx_seq_one_letter_code
_entity_poly.pdbx_strand_id
1 'polypeptide(L)'
;MLYETKEKGKEILPEGEHWRIVSLDLSDLDNIKDWTHEREWRCKGDFEFDIRVANVIINDHIGYNEFIEKVMNKNPDLLKEISGIITLQPVIN
;
A
#
# COMPACT_ATOMS: atom_id res chain seq x y z
N MET A 1 8.96 2.34 12.94
CA MET A 1 9.00 0.88 12.72
C MET A 1 10.12 0.33 13.57
N LEU A 2 9.92 -0.83 14.20
CA LEU A 2 10.97 -1.55 14.93
C LEU A 2 11.39 -2.76 14.09
N TYR A 3 12.67 -2.84 13.73
CA TYR A 3 13.23 -3.99 13.02
C TYR A 3 13.82 -4.95 14.04
N GLU A 4 13.21 -6.12 14.18
CA GLU A 4 13.59 -7.11 15.19
C GLU A 4 12.93 -8.45 14.85
N THR A 5 13.34 -9.54 15.51
CA THR A 5 12.54 -10.77 15.48
C THR A 5 11.15 -10.51 16.06
N LYS A 6 10.15 -11.26 15.60
CA LYS A 6 8.76 -11.07 16.03
C LYS A 6 8.61 -11.24 17.53
N GLU A 7 9.34 -12.20 18.11
CA GLU A 7 9.29 -12.56 19.52
C GLU A 7 9.85 -11.42 20.37
N LYS A 8 11.08 -10.97 20.10
CA LYS A 8 11.71 -9.86 20.82
C LYS A 8 10.98 -8.53 20.60
N GLY A 9 10.50 -8.28 19.39
CA GLY A 9 9.73 -7.08 19.08
C GLY A 9 8.46 -6.95 19.93
N LYS A 10 7.81 -8.07 20.25
CA LYS A 10 6.61 -8.09 21.12
C LYS A 10 6.92 -7.87 22.58
N GLU A 11 8.12 -8.17 23.04
CA GLU A 11 8.60 -7.87 24.40
C GLU A 11 8.92 -6.38 24.55
N ILE A 12 9.39 -5.74 23.47
CA ILE A 12 9.78 -4.33 23.45
C ILE A 12 8.56 -3.41 23.30
N LEU A 13 7.61 -3.76 22.42
CA LEU A 13 6.46 -2.92 22.11
C LEU A 13 5.19 -3.39 22.82
N PRO A 14 4.33 -2.46 23.27
CA PRO A 14 3.00 -2.83 23.77
C PRO A 14 2.17 -3.48 22.67
N GLU A 15 1.22 -4.33 23.05
CA GLU A 15 0.41 -5.14 22.11
C GLU A 15 -0.26 -4.30 21.01
N GLY A 16 -0.81 -3.14 21.39
CA GLY A 16 -1.44 -2.21 20.45
C GLY A 16 -0.50 -1.58 19.41
N GLU A 17 0.80 -1.83 19.52
CA GLU A 17 1.85 -1.32 18.63
C GLU A 17 2.60 -2.42 17.87
N HIS A 18 2.22 -3.70 18.05
CA HIS A 18 2.88 -4.83 17.37
C HIS A 18 2.82 -4.73 15.84
N TRP A 19 1.87 -3.98 15.26
CA TRP A 19 1.80 -3.67 13.82
C TRP A 19 3.04 -2.91 13.29
N ARG A 20 3.82 -2.28 14.19
CA ARG A 20 5.06 -1.57 13.88
C ARG A 20 6.29 -2.48 13.78
N ILE A 21 6.17 -3.77 14.12
CA ILE A 21 7.28 -4.73 14.10
C ILE A 21 7.52 -5.20 12.66
N VAL A 22 8.73 -5.03 12.19
CA VAL A 22 9.21 -5.52 10.90
C VAL A 22 10.19 -6.64 11.16
N SER A 23 9.89 -7.83 10.64
CA SER A 23 10.72 -9.00 10.87
C SER A 23 12.12 -8.78 10.30
N LEU A 24 13.12 -8.82 11.17
CA LEU A 24 14.53 -8.84 10.79
C LEU A 24 15.21 -9.94 11.59
N ASP A 25 15.69 -10.97 10.90
CA ASP A 25 16.43 -12.07 11.49
C ASP A 25 17.57 -12.46 10.55
N LEU A 26 18.79 -12.14 10.97
CA LEU A 26 20.03 -12.39 10.25
C LEU A 26 20.86 -13.49 10.91
N SER A 27 20.28 -14.21 11.88
CA SER A 27 21.00 -15.23 12.67
C SER A 27 21.16 -16.55 11.93
N ASP A 28 20.25 -16.87 11.00
CA ASP A 28 20.31 -18.04 10.12
C ASP A 28 20.67 -17.61 8.69
N LEU A 29 21.90 -17.92 8.26
CA LEU A 29 22.41 -17.57 6.94
C LEU A 29 21.72 -18.34 5.80
N ASP A 30 21.15 -19.51 6.09
CA ASP A 30 20.42 -20.30 5.10
C ASP A 30 18.95 -19.81 4.97
N ASN A 31 18.45 -19.03 5.93
CA ASN A 31 17.07 -18.53 5.98
C ASN A 31 16.99 -17.05 6.43
N ILE A 32 17.72 -16.18 5.75
CA ILE A 32 17.73 -14.75 6.05
C ILE A 32 16.33 -14.15 5.90
N LYS A 33 15.85 -13.47 6.95
CA LYS A 33 14.64 -12.65 6.91
C LYS A 33 15.04 -11.19 6.99
N ASP A 34 14.98 -10.48 5.88
CA ASP A 34 15.33 -9.06 5.81
C ASP A 34 14.27 -8.28 5.04
N TRP A 35 13.48 -7.51 5.79
CA TRP A 35 12.43 -6.63 5.26
C TRP A 35 12.85 -5.16 5.29
N THR A 36 14.15 -4.86 5.47
CA THR A 36 14.64 -3.46 5.47
C THR A 36 14.52 -2.79 4.11
N HIS A 37 14.53 -3.58 3.04
CA HIS A 37 14.41 -3.12 1.65
C HIS A 37 12.97 -3.09 1.13
N GLU A 38 12.03 -3.71 1.85
CA GLU A 38 10.62 -3.67 1.52
C GLU A 38 9.99 -2.40 2.07
N ARG A 39 9.54 -1.51 1.17
CA ARG A 39 8.89 -0.26 1.55
C ARG A 39 7.45 -0.54 1.98
N GLU A 40 7.28 -1.02 3.20
CA GLU A 40 5.96 -1.20 3.78
C GLU A 40 5.43 0.12 4.37
N TRP A 41 4.39 0.68 3.74
CA TRP A 41 3.63 1.80 4.29
C TRP A 41 2.58 1.21 5.22
N ARG A 42 2.80 1.29 6.54
CA ARG A 42 1.82 0.84 7.54
C ARG A 42 1.19 2.04 8.24
N CYS A 43 -0.14 2.06 8.25
CA CYS A 43 -0.94 2.93 9.09
C CYS A 43 -1.78 2.06 10.03
N LYS A 44 -1.98 2.49 11.27
CA LYS A 44 -2.86 1.78 12.20
C LYS A 44 -4.30 2.19 11.92
N GLY A 45 -5.14 1.22 11.54
CA GLY A 45 -6.54 1.49 11.22
C GLY A 45 -6.67 2.11 9.83
N ASP A 46 -7.52 3.12 9.71
CA ASP A 46 -7.85 3.74 8.44
C ASP A 46 -6.85 4.84 8.06
N PHE A 47 -6.55 4.94 6.78
CA PHE A 47 -5.71 6.00 6.22
C PHE A 47 -6.58 7.04 5.53
N GLU A 48 -6.60 8.24 6.08
CA GLU A 48 -7.28 9.39 5.48
C GLU A 48 -6.28 10.19 4.63
N PHE A 49 -6.74 10.60 3.45
CA PHE A 49 -5.99 11.48 2.56
C PHE A 49 -6.95 12.37 1.78
N ASP A 50 -6.44 13.51 1.32
CA ASP A 50 -7.19 14.39 0.44
C ASP A 50 -7.29 13.78 -0.96
N ILE A 51 -8.49 13.34 -1.33
CA ILE A 51 -8.75 12.72 -2.64
C ILE A 51 -8.39 13.65 -3.81
N ARG A 52 -8.40 14.97 -3.58
CA ARG A 52 -8.11 16.00 -4.60
C ARG A 52 -6.66 16.05 -5.05
N VAL A 53 -5.76 15.40 -4.32
CA VAL A 53 -4.34 15.26 -4.72
C VAL A 53 -4.01 13.85 -5.21
N ALA A 54 -4.98 12.94 -5.24
CA ALA A 54 -4.77 11.55 -5.62
C ALA A 54 -4.86 11.36 -7.13
N ASN A 55 -3.88 10.64 -7.70
CA ASN A 55 -3.89 10.17 -9.08
C ASN A 55 -4.16 8.67 -9.11
N VAL A 56 -5.12 8.24 -9.93
CA VAL A 56 -5.46 6.83 -10.11
C VAL A 56 -4.65 6.28 -11.28
N ILE A 57 -3.77 5.31 -11.03
CA ILE A 57 -2.99 4.66 -12.09
C ILE A 57 -3.71 3.36 -12.48
N ILE A 58 -3.98 3.22 -13.77
CA ILE A 58 -4.70 2.07 -14.33
C ILE A 58 -3.86 1.46 -15.44
N ASN A 59 -3.83 0.13 -15.50
CA ASN A 59 -2.94 -0.58 -16.42
C ASN A 59 -3.32 -0.44 -17.90
N ASP A 60 -4.59 -0.39 -18.25
CA ASP A 60 -5.02 -0.37 -19.65
C ASP A 60 -6.44 0.19 -19.82
N HIS A 61 -6.91 0.22 -21.07
CA HIS A 61 -8.25 0.69 -21.41
C HIS A 61 -9.38 -0.19 -20.87
N ILE A 62 -9.15 -1.50 -20.69
CA ILE A 62 -10.16 -2.40 -20.12
C ILE A 62 -10.36 -2.05 -18.64
N GLY A 63 -9.26 -1.95 -17.89
CA GLY A 63 -9.29 -1.51 -16.49
C GLY A 63 -9.86 -0.10 -16.32
N TYR A 64 -9.61 0.80 -17.27
CA TYR A 64 -10.19 2.15 -17.24
C TYR A 64 -11.71 2.09 -17.33
N ASN A 65 -12.25 1.34 -18.29
CA ASN A 65 -13.70 1.22 -18.46
C ASN A 65 -14.36 0.58 -17.24
N GLU A 66 -13.77 -0.48 -16.69
CA GLU A 66 -14.27 -1.11 -15.46
C GLU A 66 -14.25 -0.15 -14.26
N PHE A 67 -13.19 0.66 -14.13
CA PHE A 67 -13.09 1.66 -13.08
C PHE A 67 -14.20 2.70 -13.22
N ILE A 68 -14.38 3.28 -14.41
CA ILE A 68 -15.43 4.28 -14.66
C ILE A 68 -16.82 3.68 -14.38
N GLU A 69 -17.12 2.48 -14.85
CA GLU A 69 -18.41 1.83 -14.58
C GLU A 69 -18.66 1.66 -13.08
N LYS A 70 -17.67 1.17 -12.32
CA LYS A 70 -17.77 1.00 -10.87
C LYS A 70 -17.98 2.32 -10.14
N VAL A 71 -17.28 3.38 -10.56
CA VAL A 71 -17.43 4.71 -9.95
C VAL A 71 -18.79 5.31 -10.27
N MET A 72 -19.23 5.27 -11.53
CA MET A 72 -20.54 5.77 -11.95
C MET A 72 -21.70 5.06 -11.25
N ASN A 73 -21.55 3.77 -10.92
CA ASN A 73 -22.57 3.02 -10.19
C ASN A 73 -22.60 3.30 -8.68
N LYS A 74 -21.51 3.81 -8.08
CA LYS A 74 -21.39 3.97 -6.62
C LYS A 74 -21.32 5.42 -6.16
N ASN A 75 -20.46 6.22 -6.79
CA ASN A 75 -20.24 7.62 -6.48
C ASN A 75 -19.72 8.38 -7.72
N PRO A 76 -20.63 8.83 -8.60
CA PRO A 76 -20.26 9.59 -9.80
C PRO A 76 -19.44 10.85 -9.53
N ASP A 77 -19.64 11.50 -8.38
CA ASP A 77 -18.98 12.76 -8.05
C ASP A 77 -17.48 12.56 -7.74
N LEU A 78 -17.05 11.34 -7.41
CA LEU A 78 -15.63 11.01 -7.21
C LEU A 78 -14.76 11.40 -8.42
N LEU A 79 -15.28 11.27 -9.65
CA LEU A 79 -14.53 11.63 -10.86
C LEU A 79 -14.25 13.13 -10.97
N LYS A 80 -15.03 13.98 -10.30
CA LYS A 80 -14.82 15.43 -10.23
C LYS A 80 -13.82 15.81 -9.14
N GLU A 81 -13.61 14.92 -8.17
CA GLU A 81 -12.78 15.16 -7.00
C GLU A 81 -11.35 14.66 -7.18
N ILE A 82 -11.13 13.52 -7.83
CA ILE A 82 -9.77 12.99 -8.04
C ILE A 82 -8.91 13.92 -8.91
N SER A 83 -7.59 13.96 -8.64
CA SER A 83 -6.66 14.81 -9.38
C SER A 83 -6.49 14.37 -10.85
N GLY A 84 -6.68 13.08 -11.13
CA GLY A 84 -6.50 12.54 -12.47
C GLY A 84 -6.50 11.03 -12.53
N ILE A 85 -6.64 10.50 -13.75
CA ILE A 85 -6.50 9.08 -14.06
C ILE A 85 -5.39 8.94 -15.09
N ILE A 86 -4.40 8.10 -14.80
CA ILE A 86 -3.24 7.82 -15.64
C ILE A 86 -3.36 6.39 -16.14
N THR A 87 -3.62 6.20 -17.42
CA THR A 87 -3.60 4.89 -18.06
C THR A 87 -2.21 4.56 -18.59
N LEU A 88 -1.64 3.45 -18.14
CA LEU A 88 -0.32 2.96 -18.53
C LEU A 88 -0.42 2.24 -19.88
N GLN A 89 -0.33 2.97 -20.99
CA GLN A 89 -0.23 2.28 -22.27
C GLN A 89 1.14 1.56 -22.37
N PRO A 90 1.20 0.28 -22.77
CA PRO A 90 2.47 -0.39 -23.02
C PRO A 90 3.26 0.39 -24.07
N VAL A 91 4.50 0.76 -23.77
CA VAL A 91 5.42 1.42 -24.72
C VAL A 91 6.00 0.42 -25.73
N ILE A 92 5.65 -0.86 -25.61
CA ILE A 92 6.14 -1.92 -26.49
C ILE A 92 5.03 -2.27 -27.48
N ASN A 93 5.16 -1.74 -28.70
CA ASN A 93 4.49 -2.21 -29.90
C ASN A 93 5.32 -3.32 -30.57
#